data_AF-A0A841Q5Q2-F1
#
_entry.id   AF-A0A841Q5Q2-F1
#
_cell.length_a   1.000
_cell.length_b   1.000
_cell.length_c   1.000
_cell.angle_alpha   90.00
_cell.angle_beta   90.00
_cell.angle_gamma   90.00
#
_symmetry.space_group_name_H-M   'P 1'
#
loop_
_entity.id
_entity.type
_entity.pdbx_description
1 polymer ?
#
loop_
_entity_poly.entity_id
_entity_poly.type
_entity_poly.pdbx_seq_one_letter_code
_entity_poly.pdbx_strand_id
1 'polypeptide(L)'
;MNNDIMEQINRQMTYDFNSILRQAEEALMEALGSYARLSSSQIQGIMSDQSFIQTYINKHCLDIFSLGWMIGNMEKRNAPQQTVEKMGQDFRDSQKELERDLMRRFDNKKVVDVFYDLGLSFFNNGHRAGGEF
;
A
#
# COMPACT_ATOMS: atom_id res chain seq x y z
N MET A 1 25.80 5.13 -8.31
CA MET A 1 24.63 4.67 -9.09
C MET A 1 24.38 5.74 -10.15
N ASN A 2 24.35 5.39 -11.44
CA ASN A 2 24.19 6.37 -12.53
C ASN A 2 22.84 7.07 -12.40
N ASN A 3 22.79 8.41 -12.55
CA ASN A 3 21.56 9.19 -12.46
C ASN A 3 20.45 8.65 -13.39
N ASP A 4 20.83 8.11 -14.54
CA ASP A 4 19.92 7.53 -15.53
C ASP A 4 19.16 6.30 -15.00
N ILE A 5 19.80 5.48 -14.17
CA ILE A 5 19.17 4.26 -13.60
C ILE A 5 18.12 4.66 -12.55
N MET A 6 18.42 5.67 -11.72
CA MET A 6 17.46 6.17 -10.73
C MET A 6 16.25 6.81 -11.39
N GLU A 7 16.46 7.54 -12.49
CA GLU A 7 15.36 8.12 -13.25
C GLU A 7 14.48 7.06 -13.93
N GLN A 8 15.09 5.98 -14.46
CA GLN A 8 14.34 4.83 -15.00
C GLN A 8 13.52 4.11 -13.93
N ILE A 9 14.11 3.86 -12.76
CA ILE A 9 13.41 3.26 -11.61
C ILE A 9 12.20 4.10 -11.23
N ASN A 10 12.39 5.42 -11.05
CA ASN A 10 11.30 6.31 -10.66
C ASN A 10 10.18 6.35 -11.71
N ARG A 11 10.53 6.37 -13.00
CA ARG A 11 9.54 6.35 -14.09
C ARG A 11 8.74 5.04 -14.09
N GLN A 12 9.42 3.90 -13.99
CA GLN A 12 8.76 2.59 -14.02
C GLN A 12 7.86 2.38 -12.80
N MET A 13 8.37 2.64 -11.59
CA MET A 13 7.59 2.52 -10.36
C MET A 13 6.35 3.40 -10.37
N THR A 14 6.45 4.63 -10.90
CA THR A 14 5.29 5.54 -11.05
C THR A 14 4.27 4.99 -12.03
N TYR A 15 4.73 4.42 -13.16
CA TYR A 15 3.85 3.78 -14.13
C TYR A 15 3.11 2.59 -13.52
N ASP A 16 3.84 1.69 -12.86
CA ASP A 16 3.28 0.48 -12.26
C ASP A 16 2.26 0.84 -11.16
N PHE A 17 2.57 1.83 -10.31
CA PHE A 17 1.63 2.32 -9.29
C PHE A 17 0.35 2.88 -9.90
N ASN A 18 0.46 3.75 -10.91
CA ASN A 18 -0.69 4.36 -11.57
C ASN A 18 -1.58 3.33 -12.29
N SER A 19 -1.02 2.19 -12.69
CA SER A 19 -1.78 1.10 -13.33
C SER A 19 -2.79 0.44 -12.37
N ILE A 20 -2.51 0.43 -11.06
CA ILE A 20 -3.37 -0.18 -10.04
C ILE A 20 -4.17 0.85 -9.23
N LEU A 21 -3.66 2.08 -9.10
CA LEU A 21 -4.26 3.15 -8.30
C LEU A 21 -5.74 3.41 -8.66
N ARG A 22 -6.08 3.36 -9.95
CA ARG A 22 -7.43 3.67 -10.43
C ARG A 22 -8.53 2.79 -9.84
N GLN A 23 -8.19 1.60 -9.36
CA GLN A 23 -9.15 0.63 -8.81
C GLN A 23 -9.16 0.61 -7.28
N ALA A 24 -8.33 1.44 -6.63
CA ALA A 24 -8.09 1.35 -5.19
C ALA A 24 -9.31 1.74 -4.34
N GLU A 25 -10.01 2.82 -4.72
CA GLU A 25 -11.23 3.25 -4.01
C GLU A 25 -12.38 2.27 -4.19
N GLU A 26 -12.54 1.73 -5.40
CA GLU A 26 -13.56 0.71 -5.70
C GLU A 26 -13.29 -0.58 -4.91
N ALA A 27 -12.04 -1.05 -4.90
CA ALA A 27 -11.62 -2.22 -4.12
C ALA A 27 -11.81 -2.00 -2.61
N LEU A 28 -11.55 -0.79 -2.11
CA LEU A 28 -11.81 -0.43 -0.71
C LEU A 28 -13.31 -0.51 -0.40
N MET A 29 -14.16 0.07 -1.24
CA MET A 29 -15.62 0.02 -1.05
C MET A 29 -16.15 -1.41 -1.08
N GLU A 30 -15.67 -2.24 -2.02
CA GLU A 30 -16.04 -3.64 -2.13
C GLU A 30 -15.63 -4.43 -0.88
N ALA A 31 -14.40 -4.23 -0.38
CA ALA A 31 -13.89 -4.91 0.80
C ALA A 31 -14.65 -4.49 2.08
N LEU A 32 -15.02 -3.22 2.23
CA LEU A 32 -15.85 -2.75 3.34
C LEU A 32 -17.24 -3.41 3.34
N GLY A 33 -17.85 -3.62 2.17
CA GLY A 33 -19.14 -4.28 2.06
C GLY A 33 -19.08 -5.79 2.24
N SER A 34 -18.12 -6.46 1.60
CA SER A 34 -18.03 -7.93 1.58
C SER A 34 -17.42 -8.51 2.87
N TYR A 35 -16.28 -7.98 3.32
CA TYR A 35 -15.51 -8.53 4.42
C TYR A 35 -15.96 -7.98 5.78
N ALA A 36 -16.11 -6.67 5.90
CA ALA A 36 -16.57 -6.05 7.14
C ALA A 36 -18.10 -6.17 7.34
N ARG A 37 -18.84 -6.60 6.30
CA ARG A 37 -20.31 -6.75 6.27
C ARG A 37 -21.03 -5.46 6.69
N LEU A 38 -20.49 -4.33 6.29
CA LEU A 38 -21.05 -3.02 6.60
C LEU A 38 -22.24 -2.71 5.69
N SER A 39 -23.24 -2.02 6.23
CA SER A 39 -24.33 -1.47 5.43
C SER A 39 -23.82 -0.34 4.53
N SER A 40 -24.57 0.00 3.48
CA SER A 40 -24.23 1.13 2.59
C SER A 40 -24.10 2.46 3.35
N SER A 41 -24.88 2.67 4.41
CA SER A 41 -24.77 3.89 5.23
C SER A 41 -23.49 3.92 6.07
N GLN A 42 -23.04 2.78 6.58
CA GLN A 42 -21.77 2.68 7.29
C GLN A 42 -20.57 2.87 6.36
N ILE A 43 -20.63 2.30 5.15
CA ILE A 43 -19.60 2.49 4.11
C ILE A 43 -19.54 3.97 3.73
N GLN A 44 -20.68 4.61 3.46
CA GLN A 44 -20.72 6.06 3.20
C GLN A 44 -20.15 6.88 4.37
N GLY A 45 -20.44 6.49 5.62
CA GLY A 45 -19.86 7.14 6.80
C GLY A 45 -18.33 7.09 6.79
N ILE A 46 -17.74 5.92 6.53
CA ILE A 46 -16.29 5.72 6.45
C ILE A 46 -15.68 6.48 5.27
N MET A 47 -16.32 6.38 4.10
CA MET A 47 -15.85 7.00 2.86
C MET A 47 -16.12 8.51 2.79
N SER A 48 -16.86 9.08 3.74
CA SER A 48 -17.22 10.50 3.71
C SER A 48 -16.02 11.43 3.93
N ASP A 49 -15.00 10.99 4.65
CA ASP A 49 -13.73 11.71 4.79
C ASP A 49 -12.82 11.46 3.58
N GLN A 50 -13.17 12.08 2.46
CA GLN A 50 -12.45 11.98 1.19
C GLN A 50 -10.97 12.42 1.31
N SER A 51 -10.66 13.39 2.18
CA SER A 51 -9.28 13.83 2.38
C SER A 51 -8.41 12.73 2.97
N PHE A 52 -8.93 12.03 3.97
CA PHE A 52 -8.24 10.87 4.52
C PHE A 52 -8.13 9.73 3.51
N ILE A 53 -9.22 9.37 2.82
CA ILE A 53 -9.22 8.25 1.85
C ILE A 53 -8.18 8.52 0.76
N GLN A 54 -8.17 9.73 0.20
CA GLN A 54 -7.17 10.11 -0.80
C GLN A 54 -5.75 10.12 -0.23
N THR A 55 -5.54 10.57 1.01
CA THR A 55 -4.23 10.51 1.65
C THR A 55 -3.78 9.07 1.85
N TYR A 56 -4.68 8.19 2.29
CA TYR A 56 -4.40 6.77 2.47
C TYR A 56 -4.00 6.11 1.16
N ILE A 57 -4.77 6.33 0.10
CA ILE A 57 -4.54 5.70 -1.19
C ILE A 57 -3.34 6.32 -1.92
N ASN A 58 -3.22 7.64 -1.98
CA ASN A 58 -2.18 8.29 -2.77
C ASN A 58 -0.83 8.36 -2.06
N LYS A 59 -0.81 8.33 -0.73
CA LYS A 59 0.44 8.43 0.05
C LYS A 59 0.77 7.10 0.70
N HIS A 60 -0.07 6.59 1.59
CA HIS A 60 0.26 5.36 2.31
C HIS A 60 0.37 4.16 1.37
N CYS A 61 -0.57 3.95 0.45
CA CYS A 61 -0.46 2.85 -0.51
C CYS A 61 0.70 3.04 -1.49
N LEU A 62 1.08 4.28 -1.83
CA LEU A 62 2.28 4.56 -2.64
C LEU A 62 3.57 4.20 -1.90
N ASP A 63 3.70 4.60 -0.64
CA ASP A 63 4.88 4.27 0.19
C ASP A 63 5.05 2.75 0.30
N ILE A 64 3.94 2.04 0.58
CA ILE A 64 3.90 0.58 0.71
C ILE A 64 4.21 -0.11 -0.63
N PHE A 65 3.61 0.36 -1.72
CA PHE A 65 3.88 -0.15 -3.07
C PHE A 65 5.36 0.03 -3.44
N SER A 66 5.89 1.23 -3.23
CA SER A 66 7.26 1.59 -3.59
C SER A 66 8.26 0.72 -2.84
N LEU A 67 7.99 0.43 -1.58
CA LEU A 67 8.78 -0.50 -0.80
C LEU A 67 8.75 -1.92 -1.38
N GLY A 68 7.55 -2.46 -1.63
CA GLY A 68 7.40 -3.77 -2.25
C GLY A 68 8.20 -3.85 -3.55
N TRP A 69 8.03 -2.83 -4.40
CA TRP A 69 8.75 -2.69 -5.67
C TRP A 69 10.27 -2.70 -5.50
N MET A 70 10.80 -1.91 -4.56
CA MET A 70 12.23 -1.91 -4.28
C MET A 70 12.73 -3.27 -3.79
N ILE A 71 11.98 -3.95 -2.92
CA ILE A 71 12.35 -5.28 -2.42
C ILE A 71 12.40 -6.28 -3.60
N GLY A 72 11.35 -6.34 -4.42
CA GLY A 72 11.31 -7.26 -5.57
C GLY A 72 12.47 -7.02 -6.56
N ASN A 73 12.78 -5.76 -6.86
CA ASN A 73 13.90 -5.39 -7.73
C ASN A 73 15.27 -5.74 -7.09
N MET A 74 15.41 -5.58 -5.78
CA MET A 74 16.63 -5.95 -5.05
C MET A 74 16.83 -7.48 -5.01
N GLU A 75 15.77 -8.25 -4.78
CA GLU A 75 15.81 -9.71 -4.80
C GLU A 75 16.20 -10.22 -6.19
N LYS A 76 15.62 -9.68 -7.26
CA LYS A 76 16.00 -9.99 -8.65
C LYS A 76 17.50 -9.75 -8.92
N ARG A 77 18.09 -8.75 -8.28
CA ARG A 77 19.50 -8.36 -8.41
C ARG A 77 20.43 -9.06 -7.42
N ASN A 78 19.94 -10.05 -6.65
CA ASN A 78 20.70 -10.76 -5.61
C ASN A 78 21.31 -9.82 -4.57
N ALA A 79 20.57 -8.80 -4.13
CA ALA A 79 21.03 -7.90 -3.07
C ALA A 79 21.26 -8.66 -1.75
N PRO A 80 22.15 -8.14 -0.86
CA PRO A 80 22.37 -8.75 0.44
C PRO A 80 21.08 -8.82 1.27
N GLN A 81 20.81 -10.00 1.86
CA GLN A 81 19.61 -10.25 2.66
C GLN A 81 19.39 -9.24 3.79
N GLN A 82 20.47 -8.77 4.43
CA GLN A 82 20.41 -7.76 5.50
C GLN A 82 19.78 -6.43 5.03
N THR A 83 19.99 -6.05 3.77
CA THR A 83 19.39 -4.83 3.20
C THR A 83 17.88 -5.00 3.06
N VAL A 84 17.44 -6.15 2.55
CA VAL A 84 16.02 -6.49 2.41
C VAL A 84 15.34 -6.59 3.78
N GLU A 85 16.00 -7.23 4.76
CA GLU A 85 15.49 -7.36 6.13
C GLU A 85 15.31 -6.01 6.82
N LYS A 86 16.25 -5.08 6.65
CA LYS A 86 16.13 -3.73 7.19
C LYS A 86 14.93 -2.99 6.60
N MET A 87 14.78 -3.03 5.27
CA MET A 87 13.63 -2.43 4.59
C MET A 87 12.30 -3.03 5.06
N GLY A 88 12.25 -4.34 5.26
CA GLY A 88 11.10 -5.03 5.83
C GLY A 88 10.82 -4.68 7.29
N GLN A 89 11.85 -4.33 8.07
CA GLN A 89 11.67 -3.88 9.46
C GLN A 89 11.10 -2.47 9.54
N ASP A 90 11.68 -1.53 8.80
CA ASP A 90 11.20 -0.13 8.74
C ASP A 90 9.71 -0.09 8.35
N PHE A 91 9.31 -0.94 7.40
CA PHE A 91 7.92 -1.15 7.02
C PHE A 91 7.02 -1.60 8.16
N ARG A 92 7.42 -2.65 8.89
CA ARG A 92 6.63 -3.19 10.00
C ARG A 92 6.38 -2.13 11.05
N ASP A 93 7.33 -1.25 11.28
CA ASP A 93 7.20 -0.19 12.26
C ASP A 93 6.24 0.91 11.76
N SER A 94 6.32 1.33 10.50
CA SER A 94 5.32 2.24 9.90
C SER A 94 3.91 1.63 9.85
N GLN A 95 3.78 0.33 9.60
CA GLN A 95 2.49 -0.38 9.62
C GLN A 95 1.85 -0.36 11.00
N LYS A 96 2.63 -0.54 12.07
CA LYS A 96 2.13 -0.47 13.46
C LYS A 96 1.66 0.92 13.86
N GLU A 97 2.26 1.97 13.29
CA GLU A 97 1.80 3.35 13.50
C GLU A 97 0.47 3.59 12.77
N LEU A 98 0.40 3.18 11.51
CA LEU A 98 -0.81 3.26 10.70
C LEU A 98 -1.98 2.48 11.33
N GLU A 99 -1.74 1.25 11.79
CA GLU A 99 -2.76 0.43 12.48
C GLU A 99 -3.31 1.14 13.73
N ARG A 100 -2.44 1.76 14.53
CA ARG A 100 -2.86 2.53 15.71
C ARG A 100 -3.73 3.72 15.33
N ASP A 101 -3.39 4.44 14.26
CA ASP A 101 -4.18 5.58 13.80
C ASP A 101 -5.51 5.17 13.18
N LEU A 102 -5.53 4.07 12.41
CA LEU A 102 -6.75 3.46 11.88
C LEU A 102 -7.69 3.00 13.01
N MET A 103 -7.14 2.35 14.05
CA MET A 103 -7.93 1.92 15.21
C MET A 103 -8.53 3.11 15.97
N ARG A 104 -7.76 4.18 16.19
CA ARG A 104 -8.28 5.41 16.81
C ARG A 104 -9.38 6.08 15.99
N ARG A 105 -9.30 5.99 14.65
CA ARG A 105 -10.21 6.64 13.72
C ARG A 105 -11.54 5.90 13.57
N PHE A 106 -11.49 4.57 13.42
CA PHE A 106 -12.67 3.79 13.07
C PHE A 106 -13.28 3.02 14.24
N ASP A 107 -12.53 2.79 15.33
CA ASP A 107 -12.94 1.98 16.49
C ASP A 107 -13.61 0.64 16.11
N ASN A 108 -13.20 0.08 14.96
CA ASN A 108 -13.79 -1.11 14.40
C ASN A 108 -12.68 -1.91 13.72
N LYS A 109 -12.27 -3.00 14.37
CA LYS A 109 -11.19 -3.85 13.89
C LYS A 109 -11.41 -4.35 12.46
N LYS A 110 -12.64 -4.71 12.07
CA LYS A 110 -12.90 -5.19 10.71
C LYS A 110 -12.66 -4.12 9.65
N VAL A 111 -12.96 -2.86 9.97
CA VAL A 111 -12.65 -1.73 9.08
C VAL A 111 -11.15 -1.55 8.97
N VAL A 112 -10.45 -1.58 10.10
CA VAL A 112 -8.98 -1.48 10.12
C VAL A 112 -8.33 -2.61 9.32
N ASP A 113 -8.81 -3.85 9.49
CA ASP A 113 -8.33 -5.02 8.74
C ASP A 113 -8.54 -4.82 7.23
N VAL A 114 -9.65 -4.22 6.77
CA VAL A 114 -9.87 -3.89 5.35
C VAL A 114 -8.82 -2.91 4.81
N PHE A 115 -8.52 -1.84 5.55
CA PHE A 115 -7.46 -0.92 5.15
C PHE A 115 -6.11 -1.63 5.10
N TYR A 116 -5.78 -2.42 6.12
CA TYR A 116 -4.55 -3.19 6.17
C TYR A 116 -4.40 -4.14 4.96
N ASP A 117 -5.45 -4.89 4.63
CA ASP A 117 -5.47 -5.82 3.49
C ASP A 117 -5.30 -5.09 2.15
N LEU A 118 -5.90 -3.90 2.01
CA LEU A 118 -5.69 -3.05 0.84
C LEU A 118 -4.21 -2.65 0.72
N GLY A 119 -3.61 -2.16 1.81
CA GLY A 119 -2.19 -1.82 1.86
C GLY A 119 -1.28 -3.01 1.50
N LEU A 120 -1.59 -4.20 2.03
CA LEU A 120 -0.86 -5.43 1.73
C LEU A 120 -0.99 -5.83 0.25
N SER A 121 -2.15 -5.62 -0.36
CA SER A 121 -2.33 -5.81 -1.81
C SER A 121 -1.42 -4.89 -2.62
N PHE A 122 -1.32 -3.61 -2.24
CA PHE A 122 -0.38 -2.68 -2.88
C PHE A 122 1.08 -3.12 -2.70
N PHE A 123 1.46 -3.60 -1.52
CA PHE A 123 2.79 -4.16 -1.29
C PHE A 123 3.10 -5.31 -2.25
N ASN A 124 2.20 -6.29 -2.35
CA ASN A 124 2.39 -7.48 -3.18
C ASN A 124 2.43 -7.14 -4.68
N ASN A 125 1.59 -6.20 -5.12
CA ASN A 125 1.63 -5.71 -6.50
C ASN A 125 2.95 -4.98 -6.79
N GLY A 126 3.42 -4.15 -5.86
CA GLY A 126 4.72 -3.51 -5.95
C GLY A 126 5.83 -4.54 -6.05
N HIS A 127 5.87 -5.50 -5.12
CA HIS A 127 6.85 -6.59 -5.08
C HIS A 127 6.94 -7.35 -6.39
N ARG A 128 5.80 -7.75 -6.95
CA ARG A 128 5.75 -8.42 -8.26
C ARG A 128 6.32 -7.53 -9.36
N ALA A 129 5.85 -6.29 -9.48
CA ALA A 129 6.28 -5.36 -10.53
C ALA A 129 7.78 -5.05 -10.46
N GLY A 130 8.31 -4.85 -9.25
CA GLY A 130 9.74 -4.64 -9.03
C GLY A 130 10.59 -5.85 -9.41
N GLY A 131 10.09 -7.06 -9.19
CA GLY A 131 10.74 -8.30 -9.64
C GLY A 131 10.71 -8.48 -11.17
N GLU A 132 9.82 -7.80 -11.87
CA GLU A 132 9.71 -7.84 -13.34
C GLU A 132 10.63 -6.80 -14.03
N PHE A 133 10.95 -5.68 -13.38
CA PHE A 133 11.90 -4.65 -13.86
C PHE A 133 13.34 -5.13 -13.95
#